data_AF-A0A661P697-F1
#
_entry.id   AF-A0A661P697-F1
#
_cell.length_a   1.000
_cell.length_b   1.000
_cell.length_c   1.000
_cell.angle_alpha   90.00
_cell.angle_beta   90.00
_cell.angle_gamma   90.00
#
_symmetry.space_group_name_H-M   'P 1'
#
loop_
_entity.id
_entity.type
_entity.pdbx_description
1 polymer ?
#
loop_
_entity_poly.entity_id
_entity_poly.type
_entity_poly.pdbx_seq_one_letter_code
_entity_poly.pdbx_strand_id
1 'polypeptide(L)'
;MALVSVVLMLTVLLTLAYLLTEKILQSTRQSADAANREQIFWAAQAGIEAARQQLAAGYSSSGGWQTFLTAGTAQAYPAAPAWVTEINELPVEIYLRDNPDGDGDMRNDNDLK
;
A
#
# COMPACT_ATOMS: atom_id res chain seq x y z
N MET A 1 -46.36 17.48 -35.65
CA MET A 1 -46.46 16.51 -34.55
C MET A 1 -45.37 15.44 -34.65
N ALA A 2 -45.29 14.65 -35.73
CA ALA A 2 -44.28 13.58 -35.87
C ALA A 2 -42.82 14.04 -35.72
N LEU A 3 -42.42 15.16 -36.35
CA LEU A 3 -41.07 15.72 -36.24
C LEU A 3 -40.68 16.03 -34.78
N VAL A 4 -41.60 16.65 -34.03
CA VAL A 4 -41.37 17.04 -32.63
C VAL A 4 -41.18 15.80 -31.75
N SER A 5 -41.98 14.76 -31.96
CA SER A 5 -41.85 13.49 -31.24
C SER A 5 -40.52 12.78 -31.54
N VAL A 6 -40.06 12.81 -32.80
CA VAL A 6 -38.77 12.21 -33.20
C VAL A 6 -37.61 12.99 -32.60
N VAL A 7 -37.64 14.32 -32.62
CA VAL A 7 -36.60 15.15 -32.01
C VAL A 7 -36.55 14.92 -30.50
N LEU A 8 -37.71 14.86 -29.82
CA LEU A 8 -37.76 14.54 -28.39
C LEU A 8 -37.16 13.15 -28.10
N MET A 9 -37.55 12.11 -28.83
CA MET A 9 -36.97 10.78 -28.68
C MET A 9 -35.45 10.80 -28.89
N LEU A 10 -34.97 11.48 -29.93
CA LEU A 10 -33.54 11.58 -30.19
C LEU A 10 -32.81 12.27 -29.03
N THR A 11 -33.35 13.36 -28.50
CA THR A 11 -32.75 14.07 -27.36
C THR A 11 -32.70 13.19 -26.10
N VAL A 12 -33.73 12.39 -25.85
CA VAL A 12 -33.76 11.43 -24.74
C VAL A 12 -32.71 10.34 -24.95
N LEU A 13 -32.60 9.79 -26.16
CA LEU A 13 -31.61 8.76 -26.45
C LEU A 13 -30.17 9.28 -26.32
N LEU A 14 -29.91 10.51 -26.78
CA LEU A 14 -28.59 11.14 -26.65
C LEU A 14 -28.23 11.44 -25.20
N THR A 15 -29.18 11.92 -24.39
CA THR A 15 -28.94 12.16 -22.96
C THR A 15 -28.71 10.86 -22.19
N LEU A 16 -29.44 9.79 -22.51
CA LEU A 16 -29.19 8.46 -21.93
C LEU A 16 -27.82 7.91 -22.34
N ALA A 17 -27.43 8.04 -23.61
CA ALA A 17 -26.11 7.61 -24.08
C ALA A 17 -24.96 8.37 -23.38
N TYR A 18 -25.14 9.68 -23.16
CA TYR A 18 -24.20 10.51 -22.42
C TYR A 18 -24.06 10.04 -20.96
N LEU A 19 -25.18 9.88 -20.25
CA LEU A 19 -25.18 9.42 -18.85
C LEU A 19 -24.56 8.04 -18.69
N LEU A 20 -24.86 7.12 -19.62
CA LEU A 20 -24.27 5.78 -19.62
C LEU A 20 -22.74 5.84 -19.79
N THR A 21 -22.27 6.69 -20.71
CA THR A 21 -20.83 6.88 -20.95
C THR A 21 -20.12 7.42 -19.70
N GLU A 22 -20.70 8.42 -19.04
CA GLU A 22 -20.14 8.95 -17.79
C GLU A 22 -20.08 7.88 -16.69
N LYS A 23 -21.14 7.07 -16.55
CA LYS A 23 -21.18 6.00 -15.55
C LYS A 23 -20.14 4.92 -15.82
N ILE A 24 -19.95 4.53 -17.08
CA ILE A 24 -18.90 3.58 -17.47
C ILE A 24 -17.52 4.16 -17.13
N LEU A 25 -17.25 5.41 -17.50
CA LEU A 25 -15.96 6.06 -17.19
C LEU A 25 -15.69 6.15 -15.69
N GLN A 26 -16.69 6.51 -14.90
CA GLN A 26 -16.57 6.55 -13.43
C GLN A 26 -16.31 5.17 -12.85
N SER A 27 -17.07 4.15 -13.30
CA SER A 27 -16.93 2.77 -12.82
C SER A 27 -15.56 2.17 -13.18
N THR A 28 -15.06 2.40 -14.39
CA THR A 28 -13.74 1.94 -14.82
C THR A 28 -12.63 2.56 -13.98
N ARG A 29 -12.69 3.87 -13.71
CA ARG A 29 -11.71 4.55 -12.85
C ARG A 29 -11.72 3.99 -11.43
N GLN A 30 -12.90 3.82 -10.83
CA GLN A 30 -13.03 3.26 -9.49
C GLN A 30 -12.51 1.82 -9.41
N SER A 31 -12.78 1.01 -10.44
CA SER A 31 -12.30 -0.38 -10.49
C SER A 31 -10.78 -0.45 -10.62
N ALA A 32 -10.19 0.42 -11.44
CA ALA A 32 -8.73 0.51 -11.57
C ALA A 32 -8.07 0.97 -10.26
N ASP A 33 -8.64 1.97 -9.58
CA ASP A 33 -8.14 2.43 -8.28
C ASP A 33 -8.22 1.33 -7.20
N ALA A 34 -9.33 0.56 -7.18
CA ALA A 34 -9.50 -0.55 -6.26
C ALA A 34 -8.48 -1.66 -6.52
N ALA A 35 -8.26 -2.04 -7.78
CA ALA A 35 -7.27 -3.04 -8.17
C ALA A 35 -5.84 -2.61 -7.79
N ASN A 36 -5.49 -1.33 -7.98
CA ASN A 36 -4.19 -0.81 -7.58
C ASN A 36 -4.00 -0.85 -6.06
N ARG A 37 -5.02 -0.46 -5.28
CA ARG A 37 -4.97 -0.56 -3.80
C ARG A 37 -4.81 -2.00 -3.33
N GLU A 38 -5.53 -2.93 -3.95
CA GLU A 38 -5.40 -4.35 -3.65
C GLU A 38 -3.99 -4.86 -3.96
N GLN A 39 -3.43 -4.51 -5.12
CA GLN A 39 -2.07 -4.87 -5.49
C GLN A 39 -1.03 -4.33 -4.50
N ILE A 40 -1.16 -3.06 -4.09
CA ILE A 40 -0.28 -2.44 -3.09
C ILE A 40 -0.42 -3.15 -1.73
N PHE A 41 -1.65 -3.47 -1.31
CA PHE A 41 -1.88 -4.18 -0.06
C PHE A 41 -1.20 -5.55 -0.05
N TRP A 42 -1.36 -6.34 -1.12
CA TRP A 42 -0.72 -7.65 -1.22
C TRP A 42 0.81 -7.55 -1.30
N ALA A 43 1.34 -6.55 -2.02
CA ALA A 43 2.78 -6.29 -2.07
C ALA A 43 3.34 -5.92 -0.68
N ALA A 44 2.65 -5.05 0.06
CA ALA A 44 3.03 -4.68 1.43
C ALA A 44 3.01 -5.89 2.36
N GLN A 45 1.96 -6.73 2.29
CA GLN A 45 1.85 -7.91 3.13
C GLN A 45 2.97 -8.94 2.84
N ALA A 46 3.27 -9.16 1.57
CA ALA A 46 4.39 -10.01 1.18
C ALA A 46 5.74 -9.38 1.57
N GLY A 47 5.85 -8.05 1.57
CA GLY A 47 7.02 -7.31 2.05
C GLY A 47 7.27 -7.50 3.53
N ILE A 48 6.21 -7.44 4.34
CA ILE A 48 6.28 -7.75 5.78
C ILE A 48 6.73 -9.18 6.01
N GLU A 49 6.21 -10.15 5.24
CA GLU A 49 6.63 -11.55 5.40
C GLU A 49 8.09 -11.77 4.97
N ALA A 50 8.52 -11.16 3.87
CA ALA A 50 9.92 -11.16 3.45
C ALA A 50 10.84 -10.52 4.49
N ALA A 51 10.42 -9.39 5.07
CA ALA A 51 11.13 -8.72 6.16
C ALA A 51 11.26 -9.63 7.38
N ARG A 52 10.20 -10.36 7.76
CA ARG A 52 10.24 -11.32 8.87
C ARG A 52 11.24 -12.45 8.61
N GLN A 53 11.27 -13.00 7.40
CA GLN A 53 12.24 -14.05 7.03
C GLN A 53 13.68 -13.53 7.07
N GLN A 54 13.91 -12.31 6.57
CA GLN A 54 15.22 -11.67 6.60
C GLN A 54 15.66 -11.35 8.03
N LEU A 55 14.74 -10.87 8.87
CA LEU A 55 14.98 -10.67 10.30
C LEU A 55 15.33 -11.98 10.99
N ALA A 56 14.59 -13.06 10.74
CA ALA A 56 14.88 -14.37 11.33
C ALA A 56 16.24 -14.95 10.89
N ALA A 57 16.61 -14.76 9.62
CA ALA A 57 17.88 -15.24 9.07
C ALA A 57 19.09 -14.39 9.49
N GLY A 58 18.92 -13.07 9.62
CA GLY A 58 19.96 -12.11 9.99
C GLY A 58 19.99 -11.71 11.47
N TYR A 59 19.14 -12.33 12.28
CA TYR A 59 18.84 -11.95 13.67
C TYR A 59 20.09 -11.82 14.53
N SER A 60 20.99 -12.80 14.50
CA SER A 60 22.18 -12.83 15.34
C SER A 60 23.39 -12.06 14.79
N SER A 61 23.37 -11.68 13.51
CA SER A 61 24.53 -11.12 12.80
C SER A 61 24.32 -9.70 12.27
N SER A 62 23.12 -9.15 12.37
CA SER A 62 22.84 -7.78 11.91
C SER A 62 23.37 -6.76 12.92
N GLY A 63 24.50 -6.12 12.58
CA GLY A 63 25.05 -4.99 13.37
C GLY A 63 24.11 -3.78 13.48
N GLY A 64 23.03 -3.75 12.68
CA GLY A 64 21.99 -2.74 12.75
C GLY A 64 21.29 -2.69 14.10
N TRP A 65 21.03 -3.85 14.74
CA TRP A 65 20.38 -3.87 16.05
C TRP A 65 21.24 -3.28 17.17
N GLN A 66 22.58 -3.46 17.18
CA GLN A 66 23.43 -2.78 18.17
C GLN A 66 23.28 -1.25 18.16
N THR A 67 22.91 -0.68 17.01
CA THR A 67 22.64 0.75 16.87
C THR A 67 21.23 1.12 17.38
N PHE A 68 20.23 0.27 17.15
CA PHE A 68 18.85 0.45 17.64
C PHE A 68 18.69 0.18 19.15
N LEU A 69 19.46 -0.75 19.71
CA LEU A 69 19.49 -1.09 21.14
C LEU A 69 20.21 -0.04 22.01
N THR A 70 20.72 1.04 21.39
CA THR A 70 21.35 2.13 22.13
C THR A 70 20.28 2.99 22.80
N ALA A 71 20.24 2.94 24.14
CA ALA A 71 19.35 3.78 24.93
C ALA A 71 19.55 5.26 24.58
N GLY A 72 18.45 5.98 24.29
CA GLY A 72 18.46 7.40 23.91
C GLY A 72 18.29 7.69 22.41
N THR A 73 18.12 6.66 21.58
CA THR A 73 17.77 6.83 20.17
C THR A 73 16.35 7.41 20.04
N ALA A 74 16.19 8.43 19.20
CA ALA A 74 14.88 9.07 19.00
C ALA A 74 13.86 8.06 18.44
N GLN A 75 12.65 8.06 18.99
CA GLN A 75 11.53 7.19 18.61
C GLN A 75 10.90 7.58 17.26
N ALA A 76 11.70 7.62 16.20
CA ALA A 76 11.28 7.92 14.84
C ALA A 76 11.76 6.82 13.89
N TYR A 77 11.00 6.56 12.82
CA TYR A 77 11.51 5.74 11.73
C TYR A 77 12.74 6.42 11.12
N PRO A 78 13.81 5.66 10.80
CA PRO A 78 14.97 6.21 10.12
C PRO A 78 14.57 6.82 8.77
N ALA A 79 15.32 7.83 8.33
CA ALA A 79 15.07 8.49 7.03
C ALA A 79 15.40 7.59 5.83
N ALA A 80 16.10 6.47 6.03
CA ALA A 80 16.44 5.49 5.01
C ALA A 80 15.90 4.11 5.43
N PRO A 81 15.41 3.30 4.48
CA PRO A 81 14.93 1.96 4.79
C PRO A 81 16.10 1.04 5.18
N ALA A 82 15.80 0.07 6.05
CA ALA A 82 16.74 -0.98 6.41
C ALA A 82 17.02 -1.91 5.21
N TRP A 83 15.97 -2.19 4.42
CA TRP A 83 16.05 -2.97 3.18
C TRP A 83 15.06 -2.48 2.14
N VAL A 84 15.37 -2.75 0.88
CA VAL A 84 14.45 -2.59 -0.24
C VAL A 84 14.33 -3.95 -0.92
N THR A 85 13.11 -4.43 -1.10
CA THR A 85 12.82 -5.67 -1.82
C THR A 85 11.83 -5.39 -2.94
N GLU A 86 11.93 -6.13 -4.03
CA GLU A 86 10.97 -6.03 -5.13
C GLU A 86 9.95 -7.17 -4.99
N ILE A 87 8.66 -6.83 -4.99
CA ILE A 87 7.56 -7.78 -4.90
C ILE A 87 6.55 -7.46 -5.97
N ASN A 88 6.36 -8.38 -6.92
CA ASN A 88 5.47 -8.18 -8.06
C ASN A 88 5.73 -6.84 -8.78
N GLU A 89 7.01 -6.55 -9.07
CA GLU A 89 7.49 -5.32 -9.73
C GLU A 89 7.28 -4.02 -8.93
N LEU A 90 6.81 -4.12 -7.68
CA LEU A 90 6.68 -3.00 -6.76
C LEU A 90 7.88 -2.96 -5.80
N PRO A 91 8.60 -1.83 -5.70
CA PRO A 91 9.61 -1.65 -4.67
C PRO A 91 8.90 -1.51 -3.31
N VAL A 92 9.25 -2.40 -2.39
CA VAL A 92 8.81 -2.36 -1.00
C VAL A 92 10.00 -2.01 -0.12
N GLU A 93 9.90 -0.84 0.50
CA GLU A 93 10.86 -0.34 1.47
C GLU A 93 10.48 -0.86 2.86
N ILE A 94 11.44 -1.45 3.57
CA ILE A 94 11.23 -2.01 4.91
C ILE A 94 11.96 -1.14 5.92
N TYR A 95 11.22 -0.62 6.89
CA TYR A 95 11.78 0.17 7.98
C TYR A 95 11.76 -0.61 9.29
N LEU A 96 12.81 -0.46 10.09
CA LEU A 96 12.90 -1.01 11.44
C LEU A 96 12.76 0.10 12.48
N ARG A 97 12.03 -0.18 13.55
CA ARG A 97 11.90 0.71 14.71
C ARG A 97 11.70 -0.11 15.98
N ASP A 98 12.24 0.40 17.09
CA ASP A 98 11.93 -0.08 18.43
C ASP A 98 10.47 0.22 18.85
N ASN A 99 9.90 -0.74 19.54
CA ASN A 99 8.52 -0.82 20.03
C ASN A 99 8.43 -0.15 21.42
N PRO A 100 7.62 0.90 21.63
CA PRO A 100 7.55 1.61 22.90
C PRO A 100 6.56 0.96 23.89
N ASP A 101 6.57 -0.36 24.05
CA ASP A 101 5.77 -1.05 25.08
C ASP A 101 6.44 -1.04 26.46
N GLY A 102 7.73 -0.68 26.52
CA GLY A 102 8.46 -0.42 27.76
C GLY A 102 8.75 -1.68 28.57
N ASP A 103 8.69 -2.87 27.97
CA ASP A 103 9.00 -4.12 28.65
C ASP A 103 10.52 -4.46 28.62
N GLY A 104 11.28 -3.79 27.75
CA GLY A 104 12.72 -3.96 27.61
C GLY A 104 13.10 -5.33 27.01
N ASP A 105 12.16 -6.04 26.39
CA ASP A 105 12.39 -7.33 25.73
C ASP A 105 12.79 -7.17 24.27
N MET A 106 14.05 -6.76 24.13
CA MET A 106 14.78 -6.61 22.87
C MET A 106 14.73 -7.83 21.94
N ARG A 107 14.32 -9.00 22.43
CA ARG A 107 14.29 -10.23 21.64
C ARG A 107 12.98 -10.44 20.88
N ASN A 108 11.90 -9.79 21.31
CA ASN A 108 10.55 -10.01 20.78
C ASN A 108 9.95 -8.76 20.09
N ASP A 109 10.69 -7.65 20.04
CA ASP A 109 10.29 -6.39 19.39
C ASP A 109 10.38 -6.47 17.86
N ASN A 110 9.24 -6.69 17.19
CA ASN A 110 9.18 -7.00 15.75
C ASN A 110 8.18 -6.11 14.99
N ASP A 111 8.08 -4.83 15.31
CA ASP A 111 7.19 -3.91 14.58
C ASP A 111 7.78 -3.56 13.20
N LEU A 112 7.13 -4.07 12.15
CA LEU A 112 7.45 -3.82 10.75
C LEU A 112 6.46 -2.81 10.17
N LYS A 113 6.95 -1.81 9.43
CA LYS A 113 6.13 -0.87 8.65
C LYS A 113 6.61 -0.77 7.21
#